data_AF-A0A357L9R1-F1
#
_entry.id   AF-A0A357L9R1-F1
#
_cell.length_a   1.000
_cell.length_b   1.000
_cell.length_c   1.000
_cell.angle_alpha   90.00
_cell.angle_beta   90.00
_cell.angle_gamma   90.00
#
_symmetry.space_group_name_H-M   'P 1'
#
loop_
_entity.id
_entity.type
_entity.pdbx_description
1 polymer ?
#
loop_
_entity_poly.entity_id
_entity_poly.type
_entity_poly.pdbx_seq_one_letter_code
_entity_poly.pdbx_strand_id
1 'polypeptide(L)'
;MAVATSPLSPIGCLSSRERECLSALAAGRVLKQIACELGLAEVTVHLYVATAKKKLGARTREHAVALGVASGVISPPNFPSRSID
;
A
#
# COMPACT_ATOMS: atom_id res chain seq x y z
N MET A 1 -9.23 -25.90 -0.52
CA MET A 1 -9.33 -24.43 -0.45
C MET A 1 -7.93 -23.87 -0.59
N ALA A 2 -7.71 -22.99 -1.56
CA ALA A 2 -6.42 -22.72 -2.19
C ALA A 2 -5.35 -22.10 -1.26
N VAL A 3 -4.12 -22.47 -1.58
CA VAL A 3 -2.84 -22.26 -0.90
C VAL A 3 -2.30 -20.81 -0.99
N ALA A 4 -1.34 -20.54 -0.10
CA ALA A 4 -0.37 -19.44 -0.03
C ALA A 4 -0.86 -18.27 0.85
N THR A 5 -0.12 -17.84 1.88
CA THR A 5 1.26 -17.37 1.78
C THR A 5 1.96 -17.35 3.16
N SER A 6 3.11 -18.02 3.27
CA SER A 6 4.20 -17.49 4.09
C SER A 6 5.52 -17.85 3.43
N PRO A 7 6.34 -16.85 3.11
CA PRO A 7 7.66 -16.90 3.69
C PRO A 7 8.01 -15.55 4.35
N LEU A 8 8.22 -15.62 5.67
CA LEU A 8 9.19 -14.88 6.48
C LEU A 8 10.04 -13.85 5.70
N SER A 9 9.44 -12.73 5.29
CA SER A 9 10.16 -11.64 4.62
C SER A 9 10.37 -10.50 5.61
N PRO A 10 11.57 -9.89 5.70
CA PRO A 10 11.83 -8.74 6.56
C PRO A 10 11.01 -7.48 6.19
N ILE A 11 10.17 -7.58 5.16
CA ILE A 11 9.22 -6.59 4.66
C ILE A 11 7.83 -6.72 5.35
N GLY A 12 7.61 -7.78 6.12
CA GLY A 12 6.37 -8.03 6.88
C GLY A 12 6.07 -7.03 8.02
N CYS A 13 6.92 -6.02 8.23
CA CYS A 13 6.79 -5.02 9.29
C CYS A 13 6.02 -3.75 8.88
N LEU A 14 5.32 -3.75 7.74
CA LEU A 14 4.41 -2.66 7.40
C LEU A 14 3.11 -2.82 8.21
N SER A 15 2.78 -1.80 9.00
CA SER A 15 1.51 -1.71 9.71
C SER A 15 0.36 -1.66 8.71
N SER A 16 -0.83 -2.10 9.11
CA SER A 16 -2.02 -2.12 8.27
C SER A 16 -2.30 -0.75 7.63
N ARG A 17 -2.05 0.34 8.36
CA ARG A 17 -2.20 1.72 7.86
C ARG A 17 -1.18 2.10 6.80
N GLU A 18 0.08 1.69 6.97
CA GLU A 18 1.14 1.93 5.97
C GLU A 18 0.83 1.19 4.66
N ARG A 19 0.30 -0.03 4.78
CA ARG A 19 -0.14 -0.85 3.67
C ARG A 19 -1.34 -0.25 2.94
N GLU A 20 -2.35 0.22 3.64
CA GLU A 20 -3.49 0.92 3.02
C GLU A 20 -3.03 2.15 2.24
N CYS A 21 -2.14 2.97 2.82
CA CYS A 21 -1.60 4.14 2.13
C CYS A 21 -0.87 3.74 0.84
N LEU A 22 -0.02 2.70 0.89
CA LEU A 22 0.69 2.19 -0.29
C LEU A 22 -0.25 1.54 -1.31
N SER A 23 -1.29 0.84 -0.89
CA SER A 23 -2.29 0.23 -1.78
C SER A 23 -3.08 1.31 -2.52
N ALA A 24 -3.48 2.39 -1.83
CA ALA A 24 -4.13 3.52 -2.46
C ALA A 24 -3.18 4.28 -3.41
N LEU A 25 -1.89 4.39 -3.07
CA LEU A 25 -0.87 4.89 -4.02
C LEU A 25 -0.75 3.98 -5.25
N ALA A 26 -0.81 2.65 -5.08
CA ALA A 26 -0.81 1.70 -6.18
C ALA A 26 -2.06 1.83 -7.07
N ALA A 27 -3.18 2.26 -6.50
CA ALA A 27 -4.40 2.61 -7.21
C ALA A 27 -4.32 3.96 -7.97
N GLY A 28 -3.19 4.67 -7.89
CA GLY A 28 -3.02 5.99 -8.50
C GLY A 28 -3.64 7.13 -7.68
N ARG A 29 -4.03 6.90 -6.41
CA ARG A 29 -4.54 7.95 -5.53
C ARG A 29 -3.43 8.88 -5.10
N VAL A 30 -3.75 10.16 -4.95
CA VAL A 30 -2.84 11.16 -4.35
C VAL A 30 -3.00 11.21 -2.84
N LEU A 31 -1.96 11.65 -2.11
CA LEU A 31 -1.96 11.69 -0.64
C LEU A 31 -3.20 12.38 -0.05
N LYS A 32 -3.67 13.48 -0.68
CA LYS A 32 -4.89 14.19 -0.28
C LYS A 32 -6.14 13.31 -0.34
N GLN A 33 -6.25 12.50 -1.38
CA GLN A 33 -7.38 11.61 -1.58
C GLN A 33 -7.34 10.45 -0.59
N ILE A 34 -6.15 9.89 -0.37
CA ILE A 34 -5.90 8.84 0.64
C ILE A 34 -6.22 9.36 2.04
N ALA A 35 -5.81 10.58 2.36
CA ALA A 35 -6.11 11.25 3.62
C ALA A 35 -7.62 11.40 3.83
N CYS A 36 -8.34 11.82 2.79
CA CYS A 36 -9.80 11.90 2.81
C CYS A 36 -10.47 10.52 2.95
N GLU A 37 -10.02 9.51 2.19
CA GLU A 37 -10.55 8.14 2.21
C GLU A 37 -10.31 7.46 3.58
N LEU A 38 -9.16 7.70 4.22
CA LEU A 38 -8.79 7.11 5.51
C LEU A 38 -9.20 7.97 6.72
N GLY A 39 -9.74 9.17 6.51
CA GLY A 39 -10.04 10.13 7.58
C GLY A 39 -8.80 10.62 8.34
N LEU A 40 -7.65 10.69 7.66
CA LEU A 40 -6.36 11.11 8.21
C LEU A 40 -5.96 12.49 7.69
N ALA A 41 -5.00 13.13 8.35
CA ALA A 41 -4.37 14.33 7.81
C ALA A 41 -3.36 13.96 6.71
N GLU A 42 -3.20 14.84 5.70
CA GLU A 42 -2.26 14.64 4.59
C GLU A 42 -0.82 14.43 5.08
N VAL A 43 -0.44 15.15 6.14
CA VAL A 43 0.86 15.01 6.80
C VAL A 43 1.07 13.63 7.41
N THR A 44 0.00 13.04 7.98
CA THR A 44 0.03 11.71 8.59
C THR A 44 0.20 10.64 7.51
N VAL A 45 -0.53 10.76 6.39
CA VAL A 45 -0.36 9.88 5.23
C VAL A 45 1.06 9.99 4.67
N HIS A 46 1.59 11.22 4.54
CA HIS A 46 2.95 11.44 4.08
C HIS A 46 3.99 10.77 5.00
N LEU A 47 3.80 10.86 6.32
CA LEU A 47 4.65 10.19 7.31
C LEU A 47 4.58 8.66 7.19
N TYR A 48 3.37 8.09 7.03
CA TYR A 48 3.22 6.65 6.82
C TYR A 48 3.90 6.20 5.53
N VAL A 49 3.73 6.91 4.42
CA VAL A 49 4.39 6.60 3.15
C VAL A 49 5.91 6.72 3.28
N ALA A 50 6.42 7.74 3.98
CA ALA A 50 7.86 7.91 4.21
C ALA A 50 8.45 6.78 5.06
N THR A 51 7.73 6.37 6.11
CA THR A 51 8.12 5.26 6.99
C THR A 51 8.08 3.94 6.22
N ALA A 52 7.04 3.72 5.43
CA ALA A 52 6.91 2.56 4.57
C ALA A 52 8.02 2.51 3.51
N LYS A 53 8.37 3.65 2.90
CA LYS A 53 9.51 3.79 1.98
C LYS A 53 10.82 3.36 2.64
N LYS A 54 11.07 3.84 3.86
CA LYS A 54 12.26 3.49 4.65
C LYS A 54 12.30 2.00 4.96
N LYS A 55 11.18 1.42 5.41
CA LYS A 55 11.05 -0.01 5.71
C LYS A 55 11.24 -0.89 4.48
N LEU A 56 10.74 -0.46 3.33
CA LEU A 56 10.89 -1.16 2.05
C LEU A 56 12.27 -0.95 1.40
N GLY A 57 13.08 0.01 1.87
CA GLY A 57 14.31 0.41 1.20
C GLY A 57 14.08 1.12 -0.15
N ALA A 58 12.88 1.63 -0.37
CA ALA A 58 12.50 2.25 -1.63
C ALA A 58 13.06 3.69 -1.73
N ARG A 59 13.54 4.06 -2.92
CA ARG A 59 14.05 5.43 -3.20
C ARG A 59 12.94 6.39 -3.60
N THR A 60 11.96 5.94 -4.37
CA THR A 60 10.81 6.74 -4.80
C THR A 60 9.49 6.11 -4.36
N ARG A 61 8.41 6.88 -4.45
CA ARG A 61 7.06 6.38 -4.15
C ARG A 61 6.64 5.29 -5.13
N GLU A 62 7.00 5.40 -6.42
CA GLU A 62 6.72 4.36 -7.40
C GLU A 62 7.52 3.09 -7.09
N HIS A 63 8.79 3.25 -6.68
CA HIS A 63 9.62 2.12 -6.27
C HIS A 63 9.05 1.43 -5.02
N ALA A 64 8.48 2.20 -4.08
CA ALA A 64 7.83 1.63 -2.89
C ALA A 64 6.57 0.84 -3.25
N VAL A 65 5.76 1.34 -4.19
CA VAL A 65 4.61 0.61 -4.72
C VAL A 65 5.07 -0.67 -5.43
N ALA A 66 6.06 -0.58 -6.32
CA ALA A 66 6.58 -1.74 -7.04
C ALA A 66 7.13 -2.82 -6.09
N LEU A 67 7.93 -2.43 -5.09
CA LEU A 67 8.42 -3.36 -4.06
C LEU A 67 7.28 -3.92 -3.21
N GLY A 68 6.29 -3.11 -2.86
CA GLY A 68 5.13 -3.54 -2.11
C GLY A 68 4.29 -4.59 -2.86
N VAL A 69 4.07 -4.40 -4.16
CA VAL A 69 3.37 -5.37 -5.01
C VAL A 69 4.22 -6.63 -5.20
N ALA A 70 5.50 -6.46 -5.52
CA ALA A 70 6.43 -7.58 -5.76
C ALA A 70 6.63 -8.45 -4.51
N SER A 71 6.56 -7.85 -3.31
CA SER A 71 6.65 -8.57 -2.03
C SER A 71 5.30 -9.12 -1.54
N GLY A 72 4.20 -8.87 -2.26
CA GLY A 72 2.86 -9.32 -1.88
C GLY A 72 2.30 -8.67 -0.61
N VAL A 73 2.93 -7.60 -0.10
CA VAL A 73 2.46 -6.91 1.11
C VAL A 73 1.34 -5.93 0.82
N ILE A 74 1.25 -5.36 -0.39
CA ILE A 74 0.07 -4.61 -0.82
C ILE A 74 -0.73 -5.45 -1.81
N SER A 75 -2.02 -5.59 -1.54
CA SER A 75 -2.96 -6.04 -2.56
C SER A 75 -3.31 -4.85 -3.43
N PRO A 76 -3.30 -4.97 -4.76
CA PRO A 76 -4.00 -3.99 -5.59
C PRO A 76 -5.46 -3.91 -5.10
N PRO A 77 -6.10 -2.73 -5.13
CA PRO A 77 -7.52 -2.65 -4.83
C PRO A 77 -8.22 -3.64 -5.76
N ASN A 78 -8.93 -4.59 -5.16
CA ASN A 78 -9.84 -5.46 -5.89
C ASN A 78 -10.87 -4.51 -6.52
N PHE A 79 -10.71 -4.18 -7.80
CA PHE A 79 -11.76 -3.52 -8.55
C PHE A 79 -12.92 -4.51 -8.52
N PRO A 80 -14.01 -4.27 -7.77
CA PRO A 80 -15.14 -5.17 -7.83
C PRO A 80 -15.50 -5.25 -9.31
N SER A 81 -15.51 -6.47 -9.86
CA SER A 81 -16.06 -6.74 -11.19
C SER A 81 -17.37 -5.98 -11.25
N ARG A 82 -17.37 -4.86 -11.97
CA ARG A 82 -18.58 -4.12 -12.24
C ARG A 82 -19.31 -5.02 -13.23
N SER A 83 -20.12 -5.93 -12.69
CA SER A 83 -21.29 -6.45 -13.40
C SER A 83 -22.02 -5.21 -13.87
N ILE A 84 -21.87 -4.92 -15.16
CA ILE A 84 -22.85 -4.14 -15.88
C ILE A 84 -24.08 -5.05 -15.91
N ASP A 85 -25.09 -4.69 -15.11
CA ASP A 85 -26.49 -5.00 -15.38
C ASP A 85 -26.99 -4.19 -16.60
#